data_AF-A0A1B0FDE6-F1
#
_entry.id   AF-A0A1B0FDE6-F1
#
_cell.length_a   1.000
_cell.length_b   1.000
_cell.length_c   1.000
_cell.angle_alpha   90.00
_cell.angle_beta   90.00
_cell.angle_gamma   90.00
#
_symmetry.space_group_name_H-M   'P 1'
#
loop_
_entity.id
_entity.type
_entity.pdbx_description
1 polymer ?
#
loop_
_entity_poly.entity_id
_entity_poly.type
_entity_poly.pdbx_seq_one_letter_code
_entity_poly.pdbx_strand_id
1 'polypeptide(L)'
;MSSIAKVFVGEVVEEDLVSFLLKQHVVRVHGVVKSYTKSTPGINGIRQISGPDFCNFQIELINATFITTSIQSHTVPAKTFSQDVLIWGSLGHLVVCGGDLFLFKSKGVTTQKEEAVYVDVQDLLFATSETLLPRLYIKGLYKMVGALKEPFASKESHWIKEPVQYLH
;
A
#
# COMPACT_ATOMS: atom_id res chain seq x y z
N MET A 1 11.89 0.65 -26.86
CA MET A 1 10.46 0.48 -26.51
C MET A 1 10.32 0.79 -25.03
N SER A 2 9.79 1.97 -24.70
CA SER A 2 9.56 2.43 -23.32
C SER A 2 8.29 1.76 -22.80
N SER A 3 8.39 1.00 -21.72
CA SER A 3 7.25 0.45 -21.00
C SER A 3 6.87 1.46 -19.92
N ILE A 4 5.80 2.23 -20.14
CA ILE A 4 5.28 3.14 -19.12
C ILE A 4 4.51 2.29 -18.11
N ALA A 5 5.20 1.85 -17.06
CA ALA A 5 4.52 1.37 -15.87
C ALA A 5 4.00 2.58 -15.12
N LYS A 6 2.68 2.82 -15.21
CA LYS A 6 1.99 3.78 -14.37
C LYS A 6 1.43 3.03 -13.18
N VAL A 7 2.11 3.15 -12.04
CA VAL A 7 1.64 2.57 -10.77
C VAL A 7 0.84 3.66 -10.06
N PHE A 8 -0.47 3.46 -9.89
CA PHE A 8 -1.26 4.24 -8.95
C PHE A 8 -1.27 3.49 -7.62
N VAL A 9 -0.70 4.07 -6.57
CA VAL A 9 -0.79 3.50 -5.21
C VAL A 9 -1.65 4.44 -4.37
N GLY A 10 -2.88 4.03 -4.09
CA GLY A 10 -3.72 4.67 -3.09
C GLY A 10 -3.26 4.29 -1.68
N GLU A 11 -3.06 5.30 -0.83
CA GLU A 11 -2.82 5.18 0.62
C GLU A 11 -1.89 4.04 1.06
N VAL A 12 -0.60 4.31 0.88
CA VAL A 12 0.57 4.05 1.74
C VAL A 12 1.76 4.08 0.77
N VAL A 13 2.74 4.95 1.03
CA VAL A 13 3.99 4.98 0.26
C VAL A 13 4.80 3.77 0.68
N GLU A 14 4.58 2.64 0.03
CA GLU A 14 5.53 1.53 0.08
C GLU A 14 6.55 1.74 -1.03
N GLU A 15 7.57 2.56 -0.74
CA GLU A 15 8.85 2.47 -1.48
C GLU A 15 9.28 1.00 -1.57
N ASP A 16 8.99 0.22 -0.53
CA ASP A 16 9.19 -1.23 -0.47
C ASP A 16 8.42 -2.01 -1.53
N LEU A 17 7.12 -1.77 -1.77
CA LEU A 17 6.36 -2.53 -2.78
C LEU A 17 6.90 -2.28 -4.18
N VAL A 18 7.19 -1.02 -4.49
CA VAL A 18 7.73 -0.61 -5.78
C VAL A 18 9.13 -1.18 -5.98
N SER A 19 9.99 -1.05 -4.96
CA SER A 19 11.35 -1.58 -4.99
C SER A 19 11.35 -3.10 -5.06
N PHE A 20 10.42 -3.77 -4.36
CA PHE A 20 10.24 -5.22 -4.37
C PHE A 20 9.77 -5.73 -5.74
N LEU A 21 8.75 -5.09 -6.33
CA LEU A 21 8.18 -5.53 -7.60
C LEU A 21 9.06 -5.18 -8.80
N LEU A 22 9.61 -3.96 -8.82
CA LEU A 22 10.28 -3.43 -10.02
C LEU A 22 11.79 -3.50 -9.95
N LYS A 23 12.38 -3.64 -8.74
CA LYS A 23 13.84 -3.65 -8.51
C LYS A 23 14.53 -2.46 -9.19
N GLN A 24 13.90 -1.30 -9.14
CA GLN A 24 14.37 -0.06 -9.76
C GLN A 24 14.52 1.02 -8.70
N HIS A 25 15.50 1.90 -8.92
CA HIS A 25 15.74 3.05 -8.06
C HIS A 25 14.99 4.29 -8.56
N VAL A 26 14.62 5.13 -7.60
CA VAL A 26 14.01 6.44 -7.84
C VAL A 26 15.06 7.41 -8.37
N VAL A 27 14.70 8.14 -9.43
CA VAL A 27 15.51 9.22 -10.03
C VAL A 27 15.03 10.58 -9.54
N ARG A 28 13.72 10.79 -9.47
CA ARG A 28 13.14 12.08 -9.11
C ARG A 28 11.78 11.90 -8.46
N VAL A 29 11.51 12.76 -7.48
CA VAL A 29 10.20 12.86 -6.83
C VAL A 29 9.71 14.30 -6.91
N HIS A 30 8.46 14.47 -7.31
CA HIS A 30 7.72 15.73 -7.16
C HIS A 30 6.46 15.45 -6.37
N GLY A 31 6.09 16.32 -5.43
CA GLY A 31 4.86 16.10 -4.69
C GLY A 31 4.35 17.29 -3.93
N VAL A 32 3.09 17.15 -3.50
CA VAL A 32 2.37 18.12 -2.70
C VAL A 32 1.92 17.44 -1.43
N VAL A 33 2.23 18.05 -0.29
CA VAL A 33 1.83 17.59 1.04
C VAL A 33 1.04 18.72 1.69
N LYS A 34 -0.16 18.41 2.18
CA LYS A 34 -1.05 19.39 2.80
C LYS A 34 -1.75 18.81 4.03
N SER A 35 -2.12 19.72 4.92
CA SER A 35 -2.97 19.47 6.07
C SER A 35 -4.21 20.34 5.93
N TYR A 36 -5.31 19.77 5.44
CA TYR A 36 -6.59 20.46 5.28
C TYR A 36 -7.39 20.47 6.58
N THR A 37 -7.37 19.36 7.32
CA THR A 37 -8.03 19.21 8.61
C THR A 37 -7.14 19.78 9.69
N LYS A 38 -7.62 20.85 10.34
CA LYS A 38 -6.92 21.53 11.42
C LYS A 38 -7.49 21.20 12.80
N SER A 39 -8.78 20.89 12.86
CA SER A 39 -9.48 20.49 14.09
C SER A 39 -10.54 19.42 13.80
N THR A 40 -10.86 18.61 14.80
CA THR A 40 -11.96 17.63 14.79
C THR A 40 -12.79 17.80 16.07
N PRO A 41 -13.95 17.15 16.22
CA PRO A 41 -14.67 17.17 17.50
C PRO A 41 -13.81 16.72 18.69
N GLY A 42 -12.89 15.78 18.47
CA GLY A 42 -11.94 15.30 19.49
C GLY A 42 -10.64 16.13 19.63
N ILE A 43 -10.30 16.96 18.63
CA ILE A 43 -9.13 17.86 18.67
C ILE A 43 -9.59 19.27 18.36
N ASN A 44 -9.77 20.09 19.39
CA ASN A 44 -10.36 21.43 19.29
C ASN A 44 -9.63 22.48 20.15
N GLY A 45 -10.11 23.73 20.06
CA GLY A 45 -9.54 24.87 20.79
C GLY A 45 -8.15 25.25 20.29
N ILE A 46 -7.19 25.36 21.20
CA ILE A 46 -5.80 25.73 20.88
C ILE A 46 -4.99 24.59 20.26
N ARG A 47 -5.48 23.35 20.35
CA ARG A 47 -4.82 22.19 19.72
C ARG A 47 -5.22 22.11 18.25
N GLN A 48 -4.21 21.95 17.40
CA GLN A 48 -4.37 21.89 15.95
C GLN A 48 -3.65 20.66 15.42
N ILE A 49 -4.24 20.00 14.43
CA ILE A 49 -3.64 18.90 13.69
C ILE A 49 -2.56 19.47 12.77
N SER A 50 -1.31 19.03 13.01
CA SER A 50 -0.14 19.39 12.20
C SER A 50 0.23 18.33 11.16
N GLY A 51 -0.25 17.10 11.32
CA GLY A 51 0.00 16.01 10.38
C GLY A 51 -0.66 16.25 9.02
N PRO A 52 -0.05 15.79 7.91
CA PRO A 52 -0.68 15.86 6.60
C PRO A 52 -1.80 14.82 6.47
N ASP A 53 -2.89 15.22 5.84
CA ASP A 53 -4.07 14.40 5.52
C ASP A 53 -4.35 14.39 4.00
N PHE A 54 -3.43 14.98 3.24
CA PHE A 54 -3.36 14.93 1.80
C PHE A 54 -1.90 14.87 1.36
N CYS A 55 -1.57 13.87 0.57
CA CYS A 55 -0.29 13.79 -0.13
C CYS A 55 -0.53 13.34 -1.57
N ASN A 56 0.18 13.94 -2.52
CA ASN A 56 0.26 13.43 -3.87
C ASN A 56 1.71 13.46 -4.34
N PHE A 57 2.26 12.31 -4.73
CA PHE A 57 3.62 12.22 -5.24
C PHE A 57 3.63 11.63 -6.64
N GLN A 58 4.53 12.17 -7.45
CA GLN A 58 4.89 11.72 -8.78
C GLN A 58 6.35 11.33 -8.72
N ILE A 59 6.64 10.06 -9.02
CA ILE A 59 7.96 9.47 -8.83
C ILE A 59 8.42 8.88 -10.16
N GLU A 60 9.60 9.28 -10.60
CA GLU A 60 10.26 8.78 -11.80
C GLU A 60 11.36 7.80 -11.40
N LEU A 61 11.38 6.62 -12.03
CA LEU A 61 12.42 5.60 -11.82
C LEU A 61 13.40 5.55 -13.01
N ILE A 62 14.53 4.85 -12.82
CA ILE A 62 15.67 4.83 -13.76
C ILE A 62 15.35 4.31 -15.18
N ASN A 63 14.29 3.51 -15.35
CA ASN A 63 13.90 2.94 -16.65
C ASN A 63 12.62 3.58 -17.24
N ALA A 64 12.40 4.87 -16.97
CA ALA A 64 11.21 5.61 -17.41
C ALA A 64 9.87 5.02 -16.89
N THR A 65 9.93 4.27 -15.78
CA THR A 65 8.75 3.91 -15.00
C THR A 65 8.27 5.14 -14.23
N PHE A 66 6.97 5.35 -14.17
CA PHE A 66 6.40 6.53 -13.53
C PHE A 66 5.30 6.15 -12.54
N ILE A 67 5.43 6.58 -11.30
CA ILE A 67 4.50 6.23 -10.23
C ILE A 67 3.75 7.48 -9.81
N THR A 68 2.46 7.32 -9.54
CA THR A 68 1.66 8.35 -8.92
C THR A 68 1.03 7.76 -7.66
N THR A 69 1.29 8.35 -6.51
CA THR A 69 0.67 7.92 -5.25
C THR A 69 -0.15 9.07 -4.68
N SER A 70 -1.31 8.74 -4.12
CA SER A 70 -2.20 9.71 -3.52
C SER A 70 -2.73 9.20 -2.19
N ILE A 71 -2.68 10.07 -1.18
CA ILE A 71 -3.21 9.86 0.16
C ILE A 71 -4.23 10.96 0.42
N GLN A 72 -5.42 10.59 0.88
CA GLN A 72 -6.58 11.50 1.00
C GLN A 72 -7.45 11.12 2.21
N SER A 73 -6.87 11.14 3.40
CA SER A 73 -7.59 10.72 4.60
C SER A 73 -8.64 11.74 5.06
N HIS A 74 -8.50 13.02 4.68
CA HIS A 74 -9.44 14.09 5.08
C HIS A 74 -10.84 13.99 4.46
N THR A 75 -10.97 13.36 3.29
CA THR A 75 -12.27 13.18 2.60
C THR A 75 -12.95 11.89 2.93
N VAL A 76 -12.27 10.98 3.61
CA VAL A 76 -12.72 9.61 3.82
C VAL A 76 -13.43 9.50 5.17
N PRO A 77 -14.73 9.15 5.20
CA PRO A 77 -15.39 8.78 6.44
C PRO A 77 -14.63 7.65 7.16
N ALA A 78 -14.59 7.68 8.49
CA ALA A 78 -13.85 6.71 9.30
C ALA A 78 -14.24 5.22 9.06
N LYS A 79 -15.34 4.97 8.34
CA LYS A 79 -15.87 3.63 8.02
C LYS A 79 -15.58 3.17 6.59
N THR A 80 -14.96 3.99 5.74
CA THR A 80 -14.82 3.71 4.31
C THR A 80 -13.36 3.81 3.87
N PHE A 81 -12.52 2.89 4.31
CA PHE A 81 -11.15 2.81 3.81
C PHE A 81 -11.10 2.07 2.46
N SER A 82 -10.33 2.60 1.51
CA SER A 82 -10.05 1.94 0.22
C SER A 82 -8.57 2.09 -0.13
N GLN A 83 -7.95 1.00 -0.57
CA GLN A 83 -6.61 0.98 -1.14
C GLN A 83 -6.68 0.23 -2.47
N ASP A 84 -6.26 0.91 -3.52
CA ASP A 84 -6.24 0.37 -4.87
C ASP A 84 -4.84 0.52 -5.47
N VAL A 85 -4.41 -0.50 -6.19
CA VAL A 85 -3.15 -0.49 -6.95
C VAL A 85 -3.42 -0.78 -8.41
N LEU A 86 -3.10 0.17 -9.29
CA LEU A 86 -3.23 0.00 -10.74
C LEU A 86 -1.85 0.04 -11.38
N ILE A 87 -1.49 -1.02 -12.11
CA ILE A 87 -0.22 -1.15 -12.84
C ILE A 87 -0.50 -1.25 -14.33
N TRP A 88 0.02 -0.32 -15.10
CA TRP A 88 -0.03 -0.38 -16.57
C TRP A 88 1.21 -1.04 -17.16
N GLY A 89 1.05 -1.72 -18.29
CA GLY A 89 2.14 -2.23 -19.09
C GLY A 89 1.77 -2.26 -20.56
N SER A 90 2.73 -2.59 -21.42
CA SER A 90 2.52 -2.65 -22.87
C SER A 90 1.49 -3.70 -23.31
N LEU A 91 1.22 -4.71 -22.49
CA LEU A 91 0.30 -5.82 -22.79
C LEU A 91 -1.09 -5.67 -22.17
N GLY A 92 -1.32 -4.62 -21.38
CA GLY A 92 -2.55 -4.47 -20.59
C GLY A 92 -2.30 -3.79 -19.25
N HIS A 93 -3.24 -3.93 -18.33
CA HIS A 93 -3.11 -3.41 -16.98
C HIS A 93 -3.65 -4.39 -15.92
N LEU A 94 -3.10 -4.26 -14.72
CA LEU A 94 -3.49 -4.99 -13.52
C LEU A 94 -4.14 -4.03 -12.54
N VAL A 95 -5.22 -4.46 -11.90
CA VAL A 95 -5.90 -3.72 -10.83
C VAL A 95 -5.94 -4.62 -9.60
N VAL A 96 -5.48 -4.10 -8.47
CA VAL A 96 -5.70 -4.71 -7.15
C VAL A 96 -6.68 -3.82 -6.40
N CYS A 97 -7.82 -4.38 -6.01
CA CYS A 97 -8.87 -3.69 -5.24
C CYS A 97 -9.41 -4.64 -4.18
N GLY A 98 -9.44 -4.21 -2.91
CA GLY A 98 -10.07 -4.99 -1.83
C GLY A 98 -9.45 -6.35 -1.53
N GLY A 99 -8.26 -6.65 -2.09
CA GLY A 99 -7.57 -7.95 -1.98
C GLY A 99 -7.63 -8.82 -3.24
N ASP A 100 -8.50 -8.46 -4.20
CA ASP A 100 -8.64 -9.17 -5.46
C ASP A 100 -7.73 -8.57 -6.55
N LEU A 101 -7.19 -9.41 -7.43
CA LEU A 101 -6.34 -9.01 -8.55
C LEU A 101 -7.06 -9.30 -9.88
N PHE A 102 -7.24 -8.24 -10.66
CA PHE A 102 -7.84 -8.27 -11.98
C PHE A 102 -6.80 -7.95 -13.06
N LEU A 103 -6.93 -8.61 -14.20
CA LEU A 103 -6.10 -8.41 -15.39
C LEU A 103 -6.96 -8.00 -16.58
N PHE A 104 -6.54 -6.94 -17.24
CA PHE A 104 -7.14 -6.41 -18.45
C PHE A 104 -6.14 -6.49 -19.58
N LYS A 105 -6.32 -7.47 -20.48
CA LYS A 105 -5.40 -7.69 -21.62
C LYS A 105 -5.75 -6.77 -22.77
N SER A 106 -4.73 -6.08 -23.30
CA SER A 106 -4.84 -5.29 -24.52
C SER A 106 -4.53 -6.17 -25.73
N LYS A 107 -5.49 -6.98 -26.20
CA LYS A 107 -5.38 -7.64 -27.52
C LYS A 107 -6.33 -6.97 -28.50
N GLY A 108 -5.86 -6.78 -29.74
CA GLY A 108 -6.47 -5.96 -30.80
C GLY A 108 -7.80 -6.44 -31.39
N VAL A 109 -8.71 -6.93 -30.56
CA VAL A 109 -10.09 -7.27 -30.93
C VAL A 109 -11.01 -6.65 -29.89
N THR A 110 -11.76 -5.64 -30.32
CA THR A 110 -13.00 -4.97 -29.85
C THR A 110 -13.59 -5.16 -28.43
N THR A 111 -13.10 -6.04 -27.58
CA THR A 111 -13.61 -6.29 -26.23
C THR A 111 -12.46 -6.48 -25.25
N GLN A 112 -12.28 -5.50 -24.36
CA GLN A 112 -11.38 -5.67 -23.20
C GLN A 112 -11.96 -6.79 -22.32
N LYS A 113 -11.25 -7.93 -22.26
CA LYS A 113 -11.64 -9.04 -21.40
C LYS A 113 -10.99 -8.84 -20.03
N GLU A 114 -11.83 -8.57 -19.03
CA GLU A 114 -11.47 -8.64 -17.61
C GLU A 114 -11.32 -10.10 -17.19
N GLU A 115 -10.23 -10.40 -16.49
CA GLU A 115 -9.93 -11.72 -15.95
C GLU A 115 -9.52 -11.57 -14.48
N ALA A 116 -10.30 -12.13 -13.56
CA ALA A 116 -9.89 -12.23 -12.15
C ALA A 116 -8.77 -13.27 -12.04
N VAL A 117 -7.55 -12.80 -11.77
CA VAL A 117 -6.34 -13.64 -11.67
C VAL A 117 -6.17 -14.18 -10.26
N TYR A 118 -6.59 -13.39 -9.27
CA TYR A 118 -6.63 -13.81 -7.87
C TYR A 118 -7.89 -13.24 -7.23
N VAL A 119 -8.60 -14.09 -6.52
CA VAL A 119 -9.72 -13.70 -5.67
C VAL A 119 -9.39 -14.15 -4.27
N ASP A 120 -9.51 -13.25 -3.31
CA ASP A 120 -9.17 -13.52 -1.92
C ASP A 120 -10.29 -14.31 -1.22
N VAL A 121 -10.30 -15.63 -1.44
CA VAL A 121 -11.33 -16.56 -0.94
C VAL A 121 -11.12 -16.96 0.52
N GLN A 122 -10.13 -16.42 1.24
CA GLN A 122 -9.93 -16.79 2.64
C GLN A 122 -11.05 -16.22 3.51
N ASP A 123 -12.01 -17.07 3.88
CA ASP A 123 -13.01 -16.75 4.88
C ASP A 123 -12.35 -16.63 6.25
N LEU A 124 -12.27 -15.39 6.75
CA LEU A 124 -11.98 -15.16 8.16
C LEU A 124 -13.13 -15.79 8.95
N LEU A 125 -12.83 -16.74 9.84
CA LEU A 125 -13.81 -17.47 10.66
C LEU A 125 -14.57 -16.58 11.66
N PHE A 126 -14.31 -15.27 11.67
CA PHE A 126 -14.96 -14.29 12.53
C PHE A 126 -15.61 -13.20 11.69
N ALA A 127 -16.77 -12.73 12.15
CA ALA A 127 -17.53 -11.67 11.51
C ALA A 127 -16.71 -10.37 11.50
N THR A 128 -16.27 -9.93 10.33
CA THR A 128 -15.59 -8.64 10.11
C THR A 128 -16.56 -7.45 10.09
N SER A 129 -17.84 -7.70 10.36
CA SER A 129 -18.92 -6.70 10.27
C SER A 129 -18.79 -5.54 11.27
N GLU A 130 -17.95 -5.65 12.30
CA GLU A 130 -17.75 -4.61 13.31
C GLU A 130 -16.38 -3.90 13.24
N THR A 131 -15.47 -4.35 12.38
CA THR A 131 -14.12 -3.77 12.30
C THR A 131 -14.07 -2.61 11.32
N LEU A 132 -13.50 -1.48 11.73
CA LEU A 132 -13.25 -0.31 10.87
C LEU A 132 -12.19 -0.57 9.78
N LEU A 133 -11.45 -1.67 9.87
CA LEU A 133 -10.36 -2.02 8.98
C LEU A 133 -10.82 -2.93 7.83
N PRO A 134 -10.30 -2.73 6.60
CA PRO A 134 -10.57 -3.65 5.50
C PRO A 134 -10.03 -5.05 5.78
N ARG A 135 -10.68 -6.06 5.17
CA ARG A 135 -10.34 -7.49 5.32
C ARG A 135 -8.86 -7.78 5.03
N LEU A 136 -8.27 -7.14 4.02
CA LEU A 136 -6.88 -7.33 3.65
C LEU A 136 -5.91 -6.99 4.81
N TYR A 137 -6.14 -5.89 5.52
CA TYR A 137 -5.32 -5.47 6.66
C TYR A 137 -5.47 -6.42 7.83
N ILE A 138 -6.70 -6.87 8.09
CA ILE A 138 -6.97 -7.86 9.14
C ILE A 138 -6.21 -9.15 8.83
N LYS A 139 -6.28 -9.66 7.60
CA LYS A 139 -5.51 -10.83 7.16
C LYS A 139 -4.00 -10.62 7.29
N GLY A 140 -3.50 -9.46 6.89
CA GLY A 140 -2.10 -9.07 7.06
C GLY A 140 -1.67 -9.13 8.52
N LEU A 141 -2.49 -8.58 9.42
CA LEU A 141 -2.25 -8.61 10.87
C LEU A 141 -2.19 -10.05 11.40
N TYR A 142 -3.13 -10.92 11.01
CA TYR A 142 -3.12 -12.33 11.41
C TYR A 142 -1.88 -13.06 10.91
N LYS A 143 -1.49 -12.86 9.65
CA LYS A 143 -0.28 -13.46 9.09
C LYS A 143 0.98 -12.96 9.79
N MET A 144 1.07 -11.65 10.06
CA MET A 144 2.18 -11.07 10.79
C MET A 144 2.28 -11.62 12.22
N VAL A 145 1.18 -11.66 12.96
CA VAL A 145 1.14 -12.24 14.31
C VAL A 145 1.51 -13.73 14.28
N GLY A 146 1.02 -14.48 13.29
CA GLY A 146 1.38 -15.89 13.08
C GLY A 146 2.87 -16.08 12.82
N ALA A 147 3.44 -15.27 11.92
CA ALA A 147 4.86 -15.29 11.60
C ALA A 147 5.74 -14.85 12.79
N LEU A 148 5.28 -13.91 13.62
CA LEU A 148 5.98 -13.50 14.84
C LEU A 148 5.91 -14.56 15.93
N LYS A 149 4.82 -15.32 16.02
CA LYS A 149 4.66 -16.39 17.01
C LYS A 149 5.75 -17.46 16.88
N GLU A 150 6.16 -17.80 15.66
CA GLU A 150 7.16 -18.84 15.39
C GLU A 150 8.54 -18.54 16.03
N PRO A 151 9.15 -17.36 15.85
CA PRO A 151 10.36 -16.93 16.56
C PRO A 151 10.25 -17.04 18.09
N PHE A 152 9.12 -16.61 18.67
CA PHE A 152 8.91 -16.61 20.13
C PHE A 152 8.51 -17.99 20.70
N ALA A 153 8.15 -18.95 19.85
CA ALA A 153 7.87 -20.33 20.25
C ALA A 153 9.16 -21.16 20.41
N SER A 154 10.28 -20.70 19.84
CA SER A 154 11.59 -21.33 20.06
C SER A 154 12.08 -21.04 21.49
N LYS A 155 12.50 -22.08 22.21
CA LYS A 155 13.05 -21.95 23.58
C LYS A 155 14.47 -21.35 23.63
N GLU A 156 15.10 -21.16 22.48
CA GLU A 156 16.41 -20.56 22.36
C GLU A 156 16.30 -19.03 22.28
N SER A 157 16.03 -18.44 23.45
CA SER A 157 16.13 -16.99 23.65
C SER A 157 17.60 -16.59 23.74
N HIS A 158 18.29 -16.56 22.59
CA HIS A 158 19.64 -15.99 22.51
C HIS A 158 19.53 -14.46 22.57
N TRP A 159 19.23 -13.94 23.76
CA TRP A 159 19.60 -12.57 24.10
C TRP A 159 21.13 -12.50 24.09
N ILE A 160 21.72 -12.18 22.94
CA ILE A 160 23.15 -11.88 22.84
C ILE A 160 23.36 -10.59 23.63
N LYS A 161 23.94 -10.72 24.83
CA LYS A 161 24.24 -9.62 25.77
C LYS A 161 25.45 -8.77 25.35
N GLU A 162 26.11 -9.11 24.26
CA GLU A 162 27.33 -8.43 23.85
C GLU A 162 26.99 -7.07 23.24
N PRO A 163 27.62 -5.98 23.70
CA PRO A 163 27.43 -4.67 23.10
C PRO A 163 27.90 -4.72 21.65
N VAL A 164 27.10 -4.14 20.75
CA VAL A 164 27.50 -3.90 19.37
C VAL A 164 28.74 -3.02 19.40
N GLN A 165 29.92 -3.62 19.19
CA GLN A 165 31.16 -2.87 19.09
C GLN A 165 31.09 -2.00 17.83
N TYR A 166 31.12 -0.68 18.02
CA TYR A 166 31.34 0.25 16.92
C TYR A 166 32.76 0.01 16.39
N LEU A 167 32.86 -0.46 15.14
CA LEU A 167 34.11 -0.44 14.39
C LEU A 167 34.50 1.03 14.18
N HIS A 168 35.67 1.38 14.71
CA HIS A 168 36.34 2.67 14.54
C HIS A 168 37.09 2.72 13.21
#